data_AF-X1I8S2-F1
#
_entry.id   AF-X1I8S2-F1
#
_cell.length_a   1.000
_cell.length_b   1.000
_cell.length_c   1.000
_cell.angle_alpha   90.00
_cell.angle_beta   90.00
_cell.angle_gamma   90.00
#
_symmetry.space_group_name_H-M   'P 1'
#
loop_
_entity.id
_entity.type
_entity.pdbx_description
1 polymer ?
#
loop_
_entity_poly.entity_id
_entity_poly.type
_entity_poly.pdbx_seq_one_letter_code
_entity_poly.pdbx_strand_id
1 'polypeptide(L)'
;AVSEEVFSVVGEMGYDWIIMSGIANTLPEFPTTFISQHPNGLNLLFRDDYISIDCAFDKINTVDAFINRLYYKQTSEDYYIILAMDGETFGHHVKHAINNFLIPLFGVLPHRNDVKLCNVSEIIDKFPKTNIQNPRASSWSTMPYDLAHDIPFPLWFDPNNEIHIEQHRFFMYALTLIHLSSKYRDSMDDEKKSIFDNARNLLDRGIHSCQQWWASKRPWYSPDMILRGLNEVLMASINAKRSIPDSVPDIQNAMELIMEDM
;
A
#
# COMPACT_ATOMS: atom_id res chain seq x y z
N ALA A 1 1.73 1.80 1.46
CA ALA A 1 2.09 2.49 2.71
C ALA A 1 2.57 1.44 3.70
N VAL A 2 3.48 1.79 4.61
CA VAL A 2 4.06 0.87 5.59
C VAL A 2 3.99 1.47 7.00
N SER A 3 3.82 0.62 7.99
CA SER A 3 3.89 0.89 9.43
C SER A 3 4.35 -0.38 10.15
N GLU A 4 4.61 -0.30 11.46
CA GLU A 4 4.97 -1.47 12.27
C GLU A 4 3.91 -2.57 12.21
N GLU A 5 2.63 -2.19 12.27
CA GLU A 5 1.51 -3.12 12.20
C GLU A 5 1.48 -3.85 10.84
N VAL A 6 1.79 -3.14 9.75
CA VAL A 6 1.88 -3.75 8.41
C VAL A 6 3.02 -4.76 8.35
N PHE A 7 4.19 -4.46 8.93
CA PHE A 7 5.31 -5.40 8.94
C PHE A 7 4.99 -6.68 9.73
N SER A 8 4.28 -6.56 10.87
CA SER A 8 3.82 -7.72 11.65
C SER A 8 2.88 -8.59 10.81
N VAL A 9 1.82 -8.01 10.24
CA VAL A 9 0.82 -8.74 9.46
C VAL A 9 1.45 -9.41 8.23
N VAL A 10 2.29 -8.70 7.49
CA VAL A 10 2.98 -9.24 6.31
C VAL A 10 3.89 -10.42 6.69
N GLY A 11 4.60 -10.32 7.80
CA GLY A 11 5.42 -11.42 8.31
C GLY A 11 4.58 -12.64 8.75
N GLU A 12 3.48 -12.41 9.47
CA GLU A 12 2.55 -13.47 9.90
C GLU A 12 1.89 -14.19 8.72
N MET A 13 1.66 -13.48 7.61
CA MET A 13 1.15 -14.07 6.36
C MET A 13 2.20 -14.91 5.60
N GLY A 14 3.46 -14.91 6.05
CA GLY A 14 4.53 -15.71 5.45
C GLY A 14 5.17 -15.09 4.21
N TYR A 15 5.07 -13.77 4.01
CA TYR A 15 5.80 -13.09 2.94
C TYR A 15 7.27 -12.89 3.31
N ASP A 16 8.16 -13.10 2.34
CA ASP A 16 9.62 -13.02 2.56
C ASP A 16 10.18 -11.59 2.49
N TRP A 17 9.49 -10.68 1.78
CA TRP A 17 9.98 -9.34 1.52
C TRP A 17 8.87 -8.32 1.31
N ILE A 18 9.21 -7.04 1.47
CA ILE A 18 8.34 -5.91 1.18
C ILE A 18 9.14 -4.77 0.52
N ILE A 19 8.50 -4.07 -0.41
CA ILE A 19 9.03 -2.85 -1.02
C ILE A 19 8.33 -1.64 -0.43
N MET A 20 9.10 -0.60 -0.12
CA MET A 20 8.59 0.68 0.37
C MET A 20 9.36 1.85 -0.22
N SER A 21 8.88 3.07 0.00
CA SER A 21 9.58 4.29 -0.42
C SER A 21 10.91 4.45 0.31
N GLY A 22 11.88 5.06 -0.36
CA GLY A 22 13.19 5.38 0.21
C GLY A 22 13.11 6.24 1.47
N ILE A 23 12.07 7.06 1.62
CA ILE A 23 11.87 7.90 2.82
C ILE A 23 11.70 7.07 4.12
N ALA A 24 11.28 5.81 4.00
CA ALA A 24 11.14 4.90 5.12
C ALA A 24 12.49 4.48 5.71
N ASN A 25 13.59 4.56 4.94
CA ASN A 25 14.92 4.11 5.37
C ASN A 25 15.44 4.93 6.55
N THR A 26 15.88 4.25 7.61
CA THR A 26 16.43 4.88 8.82
C THR A 26 17.95 4.85 8.89
N LEU A 27 18.59 4.06 8.02
CA LEU A 27 20.05 3.94 8.00
C LEU A 27 20.72 5.17 7.35
N PRO A 28 21.91 5.58 7.84
CA PRO A 28 22.68 6.64 7.19
C PRO A 28 23.10 6.29 5.76
N GLU A 29 23.45 5.02 5.52
CA GLU A 29 23.73 4.50 4.18
C GLU A 29 22.45 3.93 3.56
N PHE A 30 22.13 4.37 2.33
CA PHE A 30 20.98 3.88 1.59
C PHE A 30 21.23 2.44 1.09
N PRO A 31 20.36 1.46 1.41
CA PRO A 31 20.59 0.05 1.07
C PRO A 31 20.56 -0.20 -0.43
N THR A 32 21.75 -0.33 -1.03
CA THR A 32 21.95 -0.61 -2.46
C THR A 32 22.97 -1.72 -2.70
N THR A 33 23.80 -2.05 -1.71
CA THR A 33 24.81 -3.12 -1.76
C THR A 33 24.54 -4.22 -0.73
N PHE A 34 23.42 -4.13 0.00
CA PHE A 34 22.98 -5.10 0.99
C PHE A 34 21.46 -5.04 1.16
N ILE A 35 20.88 -6.12 1.68
CA ILE A 35 19.46 -6.21 2.02
C ILE A 35 19.30 -5.95 3.52
N SER A 36 18.52 -4.93 3.88
CA SER A 36 18.13 -4.69 5.27
C SER A 36 17.06 -5.67 5.71
N GLN A 37 16.98 -5.96 7.01
CA GLN A 37 15.92 -6.81 7.58
C GLN A 37 15.16 -6.10 8.70
N HIS A 38 13.86 -6.38 8.80
CA HIS A 38 13.07 -6.04 9.98
C HIS A 38 13.38 -7.03 11.12
N PRO A 39 13.19 -6.68 12.41
CA PRO A 39 13.39 -7.61 13.52
C PRO A 39 12.61 -8.93 13.42
N ASN A 40 11.48 -8.95 12.69
CA ASN A 40 10.72 -10.18 12.44
C ASN A 40 11.27 -11.05 11.28
N GLY A 41 12.39 -10.66 10.67
CA GLY A 41 13.06 -11.40 9.58
C GLY A 41 12.65 -11.00 8.16
N LEU A 42 11.65 -10.13 8.00
CA LEU A 42 11.19 -9.65 6.69
C LEU A 42 12.31 -8.87 5.97
N ASN A 43 12.58 -9.21 4.70
CA ASN A 43 13.57 -8.48 3.91
C ASN A 43 12.98 -7.14 3.44
N LEU A 44 13.75 -6.07 3.62
CA LEU A 44 13.31 -4.70 3.39
C LEU A 44 14.01 -4.13 2.15
N LEU A 45 13.21 -3.72 1.16
CA LEU A 45 13.69 -3.11 -0.05
C LEU A 45 13.12 -1.70 -0.20
N PHE A 46 13.98 -0.77 -0.59
CA PHE A 46 13.65 0.65 -0.68
C PHE A 46 13.68 1.07 -2.16
N ARG A 47 12.55 1.61 -2.60
CA ARG A 47 12.39 2.24 -3.91
C ARG A 47 13.31 3.46 -4.01
N ASP A 48 14.00 3.58 -5.13
CA ASP A 48 14.63 4.83 -5.54
C ASP A 48 13.52 5.79 -6.00
N ASP A 49 13.09 6.65 -5.08
CA ASP A 49 11.97 7.55 -5.33
C ASP A 49 12.29 8.55 -6.45
N TYR A 50 13.52 9.03 -6.55
CA TYR A 50 13.91 10.03 -7.55
C TYR A 50 13.86 9.46 -8.96
N ILE A 51 14.52 8.32 -9.20
CA ILE A 51 14.54 7.72 -10.54
C ILE A 51 13.13 7.25 -10.94
N SER A 52 12.39 6.68 -9.98
CA SER A 52 11.01 6.25 -10.24
C SER A 52 10.11 7.43 -10.61
N ILE A 53 10.22 8.58 -9.91
CA ILE A 53 9.46 9.80 -10.23
C ILE A 53 9.90 10.38 -11.58
N ASP A 54 11.20 10.44 -11.85
CA ASP A 54 11.70 10.95 -13.13
C ASP A 54 11.19 10.12 -14.33
N CYS A 55 11.06 8.81 -14.17
CA CYS A 55 10.43 7.93 -15.16
C CYS A 55 8.91 8.14 -15.23
N ALA A 56 8.22 8.21 -14.09
CA ALA A 56 6.76 8.37 -14.03
C ALA A 56 6.25 9.66 -14.68
N PHE A 57 7.04 10.73 -14.62
CA PHE A 57 6.71 12.03 -15.20
C PHE A 57 7.46 12.33 -16.50
N ASP A 58 7.88 11.29 -17.23
CA ASP A 58 8.44 11.40 -18.59
C ASP A 58 9.69 12.30 -18.69
N LYS A 59 10.41 12.50 -17.58
CA LYS A 59 11.68 13.25 -17.58
C LYS A 59 12.84 12.40 -18.08
N ILE A 60 12.72 11.09 -17.90
CA ILE A 60 13.65 10.08 -18.40
C ILE A 60 12.85 9.14 -19.30
N ASN A 61 12.97 9.36 -20.60
CA ASN A 61 12.13 8.71 -21.61
C ASN A 61 12.90 8.17 -22.82
N THR A 62 14.23 8.12 -22.70
CA THR A 62 15.11 7.42 -23.65
C THR A 62 15.95 6.40 -22.90
N VAL A 63 16.37 5.35 -23.62
CA VAL A 63 17.21 4.29 -23.03
C VAL A 63 18.50 4.87 -22.47
N ASP A 64 19.19 5.73 -23.23
CA ASP A 64 20.46 6.32 -22.80
C ASP A 64 20.30 7.21 -21.56
N ALA A 65 19.26 8.06 -21.51
CA ALA A 65 18.99 8.88 -20.34
C ALA A 65 18.69 8.02 -19.10
N PHE A 66 17.92 6.94 -19.27
CA PHE A 66 17.60 6.02 -18.19
C PHE A 66 18.84 5.32 -17.66
N ILE A 67 19.63 4.70 -18.54
CA ILE A 67 20.87 4.03 -18.16
C ILE A 67 21.82 5.00 -17.45
N ASN A 68 22.03 6.19 -18.00
CA ASN A 68 22.90 7.19 -17.38
C ASN A 68 22.42 7.61 -15.99
N ARG A 69 21.10 7.66 -15.76
CA ARG A 69 20.53 7.98 -14.44
C ARG A 69 20.84 6.91 -13.39
N LEU A 70 20.96 5.64 -13.78
CA LEU A 70 21.28 4.54 -12.86
C LEU A 70 22.68 4.71 -12.24
N TYR A 71 23.62 5.34 -12.95
CA TYR A 71 25.01 5.54 -12.53
C TYR A 71 25.21 6.77 -11.62
N TYR A 72 24.49 6.82 -10.49
CA TYR A 72 24.66 7.92 -9.52
C TYR A 72 25.71 7.65 -8.42
N LYS A 73 26.19 6.40 -8.29
CA LYS A 73 27.25 6.02 -7.35
C LYS A 73 28.51 5.64 -8.13
N GLN A 74 29.63 6.32 -7.87
CA GLN A 74 30.93 5.91 -8.40
C GLN A 74 31.46 4.74 -7.54
N THR A 75 31.30 3.52 -8.03
CA THR A 75 31.75 2.30 -7.34
C THR A 75 32.15 1.23 -8.36
N SER A 76 33.06 0.34 -7.96
CA SER A 76 33.39 -0.90 -8.70
C SER A 76 32.59 -2.11 -8.21
N GLU A 77 31.81 -1.95 -7.14
CA GLU A 77 30.95 -3.00 -6.60
C GLU A 77 29.59 -3.00 -7.30
N ASP A 78 28.99 -4.18 -7.44
CA ASP A 78 27.60 -4.29 -7.85
C ASP A 78 26.70 -3.60 -6.82
N TYR A 79 25.68 -2.90 -7.31
CA TYR A 79 24.61 -2.36 -6.47
C TYR A 79 23.27 -2.50 -7.20
N TYR A 80 22.17 -2.49 -6.45
CA TYR A 80 20.82 -2.59 -6.98
C TYR A 80 20.07 -1.27 -6.84
N ILE A 81 19.05 -1.12 -7.68
CA ILE A 81 18.09 -0.02 -7.65
C ILE A 81 16.70 -0.64 -7.79
N ILE A 82 15.78 -0.29 -6.88
CA ILE A 82 14.38 -0.71 -6.96
C ILE A 82 13.58 0.42 -7.59
N LEU A 83 12.93 0.13 -8.71
CA LEU A 83 12.03 1.05 -9.39
C LEU A 83 10.60 0.55 -9.28
N ALA A 84 9.68 1.44 -8.89
CA ALA A 84 8.26 1.13 -8.80
C ALA A 84 7.43 2.32 -9.28
N MET A 85 6.51 2.06 -10.20
CA MET A 85 5.68 3.02 -10.91
C MET A 85 4.32 2.37 -11.22
N ASP A 86 3.29 3.18 -11.43
CA ASP A 86 1.99 2.70 -11.90
C ASP A 86 2.12 2.16 -13.33
N GLY A 87 1.46 1.03 -13.62
CA GLY A 87 1.46 0.43 -14.96
C GLY A 87 0.87 1.38 -16.01
N GLU A 88 -0.15 2.13 -15.62
CA GLU A 88 -0.86 3.13 -16.42
C GLU A 88 0.03 4.32 -16.81
N THR A 89 1.19 4.48 -16.17
CA THR A 89 2.21 5.45 -16.60
C THR A 89 2.56 5.22 -18.06
N PHE A 90 2.77 3.96 -18.45
CA PHE A 90 3.25 3.60 -19.78
C PHE A 90 2.09 3.35 -20.75
N GLY A 91 1.92 4.25 -21.72
CA GLY A 91 0.92 4.11 -22.79
C GLY A 91 -0.44 4.77 -22.50
N HIS A 92 -0.86 4.86 -21.24
CA HIS A 92 -2.08 5.60 -20.87
C HIS A 92 -1.77 7.07 -20.53
N HIS A 93 -1.00 7.33 -19.46
CA HIS A 93 -0.60 8.69 -19.09
C HIS A 93 0.50 9.24 -20.01
N VAL A 94 1.56 8.46 -20.25
CA VAL A 94 2.63 8.80 -21.20
C VAL A 94 2.46 7.95 -22.45
N LYS A 95 1.65 8.45 -23.39
CA LYS A 95 1.17 7.70 -24.56
C LYS A 95 2.26 7.02 -25.40
N HIS A 96 3.44 7.63 -25.47
CA HIS A 96 4.54 7.14 -26.30
C HIS A 96 5.50 6.20 -25.56
N ALA A 97 5.40 6.08 -24.23
CA ALA A 97 6.44 5.43 -23.43
C ALA A 97 6.56 3.92 -23.68
N ILE A 98 5.49 3.23 -24.12
CA ILE A 98 5.61 1.82 -24.53
C ILE A 98 6.53 1.71 -25.76
N ASN A 99 6.19 2.43 -26.84
CA ASN A 99 6.87 2.28 -28.13
C ASN A 99 8.27 2.91 -28.14
N ASN A 100 8.43 4.04 -27.48
CA ASN A 100 9.65 4.85 -27.59
C ASN A 100 10.62 4.61 -26.42
N PHE A 101 10.17 4.00 -25.32
CA PHE A 101 11.01 3.77 -24.14
C PHE A 101 11.06 2.29 -23.72
N LEU A 102 9.94 1.68 -23.32
CA LEU A 102 9.96 0.30 -22.78
C LEU A 102 10.40 -0.75 -23.81
N ILE A 103 9.84 -0.73 -25.02
CA ILE A 103 10.23 -1.69 -26.08
C ILE A 103 11.73 -1.55 -26.39
N PRO A 104 12.28 -0.35 -26.67
CA PRO A 104 13.72 -0.17 -26.83
C PRO A 104 14.54 -0.60 -25.61
N LEU A 105 14.10 -0.27 -24.40
CA LEU A 105 14.80 -0.61 -23.16
C LEU A 105 14.94 -2.13 -23.01
N PHE A 106 13.86 -2.88 -23.20
CA PHE A 106 13.90 -4.35 -23.15
C PHE A 106 14.65 -4.97 -24.34
N GLY A 107 14.76 -4.26 -25.46
CA GLY A 107 15.63 -4.65 -26.57
C GLY A 107 17.12 -4.46 -26.27
N VAL A 108 17.49 -3.44 -25.48
CA VAL A 108 18.90 -3.10 -25.18
C VAL A 108 19.43 -3.82 -23.95
N LEU A 109 18.68 -3.88 -22.86
CA LEU A 109 19.15 -4.41 -21.56
C LEU A 109 19.74 -5.83 -21.63
N PRO A 110 19.17 -6.81 -22.36
CA PRO A 110 19.73 -8.16 -22.44
C PRO A 110 21.11 -8.25 -23.07
N HIS A 111 21.55 -7.21 -23.78
CA HIS A 111 22.85 -7.15 -24.48
C HIS A 111 23.88 -6.32 -23.74
N ARG A 112 23.54 -5.78 -22.56
CA ARG A 112 24.44 -5.01 -21.70
C ARG A 112 25.13 -5.92 -20.69
N ASN A 113 26.38 -5.61 -20.36
CA ASN A 113 27.15 -6.32 -19.33
C ASN A 113 27.24 -5.53 -18.01
N ASP A 114 26.78 -4.28 -18.00
CA ASP A 114 26.94 -3.31 -16.92
C ASP A 114 25.63 -2.99 -16.19
N VAL A 115 24.47 -3.32 -16.78
CA VAL A 115 23.14 -3.20 -16.17
C VAL A 115 22.36 -4.48 -16.43
N LYS A 116 21.83 -5.09 -15.37
CA LYS A 116 21.00 -6.30 -15.46
C LYS A 116 19.61 -6.02 -14.88
N LEU A 117 18.57 -6.31 -15.66
CA LEU A 117 17.21 -6.38 -15.13
C LEU A 117 17.07 -7.65 -14.29
N CYS A 118 16.61 -7.49 -13.04
CA CYS A 118 16.41 -8.58 -12.10
C CYS A 118 15.00 -8.47 -11.50
N ASN A 119 14.42 -9.61 -11.12
CA ASN A 119 13.30 -9.61 -10.20
C ASN A 119 13.80 -9.38 -8.75
N VAL A 120 12.87 -9.11 -7.84
CA VAL A 120 13.18 -8.79 -6.44
C VAL A 120 13.85 -9.96 -5.72
N SER A 121 13.42 -11.19 -5.96
CA SER A 121 14.01 -12.39 -5.33
C SER A 121 15.46 -12.58 -5.77
N GLU A 122 15.79 -12.37 -7.06
CA GLU A 122 17.17 -12.42 -7.55
C GLU A 122 18.07 -11.38 -6.88
N ILE A 123 17.54 -10.19 -6.57
CA ILE A 123 18.26 -9.16 -5.82
C ILE A 123 18.51 -9.66 -4.38
N ILE A 124 17.48 -10.18 -3.71
CA ILE A 124 17.59 -10.69 -2.33
C ILE A 124 18.60 -11.84 -2.23
N ASP A 125 18.65 -12.72 -3.22
CA ASP A 125 19.57 -13.87 -3.25
C ASP A 125 21.02 -13.46 -3.54
N LYS A 126 21.22 -12.37 -4.30
CA LYS A 126 22.56 -11.90 -4.70
C LYS A 126 23.26 -11.09 -3.62
N PHE A 127 22.53 -10.23 -2.91
CA PHE A 127 23.13 -9.25 -1.99
C PHE A 127 23.16 -9.78 -0.55
N PRO A 128 24.20 -9.43 0.23
CA PRO A 128 24.29 -9.86 1.62
C PRO A 128 23.15 -9.27 2.45
N LYS A 129 22.57 -10.10 3.32
CA LYS A 129 21.55 -9.67 4.29
C LYS A 129 22.25 -9.14 5.53
N THR A 130 22.23 -7.82 5.71
CA THR A 130 22.92 -7.13 6.81
C THR A 130 22.10 -5.95 7.29
N ASN A 131 22.29 -5.59 8.56
CA ASN A 131 21.59 -4.50 9.25
C ASN A 131 20.12 -4.81 9.53
N ILE A 132 19.76 -4.68 10.81
CA ILE A 132 18.38 -4.72 11.26
C ILE A 132 17.90 -3.28 11.42
N GLN A 133 16.74 -2.94 10.87
CA GLN A 133 16.13 -1.63 11.05
C GLN A 133 14.61 -1.70 11.16
N ASN A 134 14.03 -0.73 11.84
CA ASN A 134 12.59 -0.47 11.89
C ASN A 134 12.31 0.72 10.97
N PRO A 135 11.78 0.51 9.75
CA PRO A 135 11.50 1.61 8.82
C PRO A 135 10.48 2.60 9.38
N ARG A 136 10.60 3.87 8.97
CA ARG A 136 9.62 4.88 9.35
C ARG A 136 8.27 4.59 8.69
N ALA A 137 7.21 4.75 9.47
CA ALA A 137 5.86 4.76 8.93
C ALA A 137 5.75 5.82 7.83
N SER A 138 5.36 5.39 6.63
CA SER A 138 5.34 6.27 5.46
C SER A 138 4.64 5.63 4.26
N SER A 139 4.41 6.44 3.24
CA SER A 139 3.97 6.03 1.92
C SER A 139 4.94 6.58 0.89
N TRP A 140 4.83 6.10 -0.35
CA TRP A 140 5.54 6.68 -1.49
C TRP A 140 5.11 8.10 -1.89
N SER A 141 4.09 8.65 -1.24
CA SER A 141 3.63 10.03 -1.42
C SER A 141 3.99 10.91 -0.21
N THR A 142 4.62 10.34 0.81
CA THR A 142 5.02 11.04 2.02
C THR A 142 6.27 11.87 1.72
N MET A 143 6.24 13.14 2.11
CA MET A 143 7.36 14.06 1.96
C MET A 143 8.08 14.27 3.29
N PRO A 144 9.33 14.76 3.28
CA PRO A 144 10.07 15.03 4.52
C PRO A 144 9.36 15.98 5.48
N TYR A 145 8.61 16.96 4.95
CA TYR A 145 7.82 17.85 5.78
C TYR A 145 6.60 17.16 6.41
N ASP A 146 5.99 16.16 5.76
CA ASP A 146 4.87 15.43 6.37
C ASP A 146 5.36 14.65 7.61
N LEU A 147 6.54 14.01 7.50
CA LEU A 147 7.19 13.34 8.64
C LEU A 147 7.60 14.31 9.75
N ALA A 148 8.05 15.52 9.41
CA ALA A 148 8.40 16.54 10.40
C ALA A 148 7.19 17.07 11.20
N HIS A 149 5.96 16.82 10.73
CA HIS A 149 4.72 17.16 11.42
C HIS A 149 3.99 15.91 11.95
N ASP A 150 4.65 14.74 12.00
CA ASP A 150 4.07 13.47 12.44
C ASP A 150 2.84 13.01 11.63
N ILE A 151 2.82 13.29 10.32
CA ILE A 151 1.77 12.87 9.37
C ILE A 151 2.35 11.87 8.37
N PRO A 152 2.53 10.59 8.73
CA PRO A 152 3.15 9.61 7.85
C PRO A 152 2.31 9.26 6.61
N PHE A 153 0.99 9.46 6.65
CA PHE A 153 0.05 9.05 5.59
C PHE A 153 -0.85 10.19 5.11
N PRO A 154 -0.30 11.33 4.65
CA PRO A 154 -1.06 12.56 4.40
C PRO A 154 -2.23 12.39 3.42
N LEU A 155 -2.14 11.45 2.48
CA LEU A 155 -3.20 11.19 1.50
C LEU A 155 -4.25 10.16 1.97
N TRP A 156 -4.04 9.46 3.08
CA TRP A 156 -4.97 8.42 3.55
C TRP A 156 -5.50 8.67 4.96
N PHE A 157 -4.70 9.33 5.79
CA PHE A 157 -5.09 9.75 7.13
C PHE A 157 -4.26 10.97 7.55
N ASP A 158 -4.92 12.11 7.60
CA ASP A 158 -4.36 13.37 8.06
C ASP A 158 -5.17 13.77 9.29
N PRO A 159 -4.56 13.90 10.48
CA PRO A 159 -5.28 14.18 11.71
C PRO A 159 -5.94 15.57 11.73
N ASN A 160 -5.65 16.44 10.76
CA ASN A 160 -6.31 17.73 10.59
C ASN A 160 -7.41 17.70 9.52
N ASN A 161 -7.64 16.55 8.86
CA ASN A 161 -8.70 16.38 7.88
C ASN A 161 -9.92 15.71 8.52
N GLU A 162 -10.96 16.51 8.77
CA GLU A 162 -12.23 16.04 9.35
C GLU A 162 -12.84 14.87 8.57
N ILE A 163 -12.74 14.84 7.24
CA ILE A 163 -13.27 13.74 6.43
C ILE A 163 -12.50 12.45 6.72
N HIS A 164 -11.17 12.50 6.84
CA HIS A 164 -10.39 11.31 7.19
C HIS A 164 -10.74 10.79 8.58
N ILE A 165 -10.95 11.68 9.56
CA ILE A 165 -11.32 11.29 10.93
C ILE A 165 -12.67 10.56 10.92
N GLU A 166 -13.68 11.13 10.27
CA GLU A 166 -15.01 10.52 10.21
C GLU A 166 -15.01 9.23 9.37
N GLN A 167 -14.30 9.19 8.23
CA GLN A 167 -14.12 7.95 7.45
C GLN A 167 -13.46 6.86 8.30
N HIS A 168 -12.41 7.19 9.04
CA HIS A 168 -11.72 6.23 9.88
C HIS A 168 -12.64 5.70 10.99
N ARG A 169 -13.38 6.58 11.66
CA ARG A 169 -14.37 6.18 12.67
C ARG A 169 -15.41 5.22 12.08
N PHE A 170 -15.96 5.58 10.92
CA PHE A 170 -16.95 4.75 10.21
C PHE A 170 -16.39 3.37 9.83
N PHE A 171 -15.15 3.30 9.35
CA PHE A 171 -14.49 2.02 9.07
C PHE A 171 -14.29 1.18 10.33
N MET A 172 -13.89 1.80 11.44
CA MET A 172 -13.68 1.08 12.69
C MET A 172 -14.98 0.48 13.23
N TYR A 173 -16.11 1.18 13.09
CA TYR A 173 -17.42 0.61 13.42
C TYR A 173 -17.79 -0.56 12.51
N ALA A 174 -17.67 -0.41 11.19
CA ALA A 174 -17.96 -1.49 10.24
C ALA A 174 -17.07 -2.73 10.47
N LEU A 175 -15.76 -2.53 10.69
CA LEU A 175 -14.82 -3.59 11.03
C LEU A 175 -15.20 -4.29 12.34
N THR A 176 -15.66 -3.53 13.34
CA THR A 176 -16.11 -4.08 14.63
C THR A 176 -17.37 -4.94 14.45
N LEU A 177 -18.38 -4.44 13.73
CA LEU A 177 -19.62 -5.19 13.45
C LEU A 177 -19.32 -6.51 12.74
N ILE A 178 -18.45 -6.46 11.75
CA ILE A 178 -18.04 -7.62 10.97
C ILE A 178 -17.23 -8.60 11.84
N HIS A 179 -16.31 -8.11 12.67
CA HIS A 179 -15.53 -8.94 13.60
C HIS A 179 -16.41 -9.61 14.66
N LEU A 180 -17.42 -8.91 15.18
CA LEU A 180 -18.40 -9.50 16.09
C LEU A 180 -19.21 -10.58 15.37
N SER A 181 -19.66 -10.31 14.14
CA SER A 181 -20.41 -11.27 13.33
C SER A 181 -19.61 -12.54 13.06
N SER A 182 -18.32 -12.41 12.74
CA SER A 182 -17.48 -13.58 12.44
C SER A 182 -17.35 -14.55 13.62
N LYS A 183 -17.38 -14.06 14.87
CA LYS A 183 -17.34 -14.90 16.08
C LYS A 183 -18.55 -15.81 16.23
N TYR A 184 -19.68 -15.47 15.60
CA TYR A 184 -20.92 -16.24 15.65
C TYR A 184 -21.19 -16.98 14.33
N ARG A 185 -20.24 -17.02 13.40
CA ARG A 185 -20.45 -17.64 12.08
C ARG A 185 -20.88 -19.10 12.16
N ASP A 186 -20.37 -19.85 13.13
CA ASP A 186 -20.71 -21.27 13.29
C ASP A 186 -22.13 -21.51 13.81
N SER A 187 -22.71 -20.54 14.53
CA SER A 187 -24.10 -20.60 15.01
C SER A 187 -25.13 -20.04 14.02
N MET A 188 -24.68 -19.53 12.87
CA MET A 188 -25.55 -19.05 11.80
C MET A 188 -26.13 -20.23 10.98
N ASP A 189 -27.40 -20.09 10.58
CA ASP A 189 -28.00 -20.88 9.51
C ASP A 189 -27.43 -20.48 8.14
N ASP A 190 -27.79 -21.23 7.09
CA ASP A 190 -27.24 -21.02 5.75
C ASP A 190 -27.59 -19.64 5.16
N GLU A 191 -28.77 -19.10 5.49
CA GLU A 191 -29.19 -17.77 5.06
C GLU A 191 -28.32 -16.68 5.72
N LYS A 192 -28.16 -16.73 7.04
CA LYS A 192 -27.32 -15.79 7.80
C LYS A 192 -25.85 -15.88 7.40
N LYS A 193 -25.33 -17.09 7.12
CA LYS A 193 -23.98 -17.25 6.54
C LYS A 193 -23.84 -16.56 5.20
N SER A 194 -24.81 -16.72 4.30
CA SER A 194 -24.79 -16.03 3.01
C SER A 194 -24.84 -14.51 3.17
N ILE A 195 -25.62 -13.99 4.13
CA ILE A 195 -25.67 -12.55 4.44
C ILE A 195 -24.32 -12.07 4.99
N PHE A 196 -23.70 -12.83 5.89
CA PHE A 196 -22.38 -12.51 6.45
C PHE A 196 -21.29 -12.51 5.37
N ASP A 197 -21.28 -13.52 4.50
CA ASP A 197 -20.28 -13.61 3.42
C ASP A 197 -20.44 -12.42 2.44
N ASN A 198 -21.68 -11.98 2.17
CA ASN A 198 -21.92 -10.75 1.42
C ASN A 198 -21.46 -9.49 2.18
N ALA A 199 -21.66 -9.44 3.50
CA ALA A 199 -21.16 -8.36 4.35
C ALA A 199 -19.62 -8.24 4.27
N ARG A 200 -18.91 -9.38 4.32
CA ARG A 200 -17.45 -9.42 4.13
C ARG A 200 -17.04 -8.93 2.76
N ASN A 201 -17.69 -9.39 1.69
CA ASN A 201 -17.36 -8.96 0.33
C ASN A 201 -17.54 -7.45 0.15
N LEU A 202 -18.64 -6.90 0.67
CA LEU A 202 -18.92 -5.46 0.63
C LEU A 202 -17.91 -4.65 1.44
N LEU A 203 -17.50 -5.15 2.61
CA LEU A 203 -16.46 -4.48 3.40
C LEU A 203 -15.14 -4.44 2.63
N ASP A 204 -14.67 -5.59 2.14
CA ASP A 204 -13.36 -5.71 1.50
C ASP A 204 -13.26 -4.83 0.24
N ARG A 205 -14.34 -4.74 -0.54
CA ARG A 205 -14.44 -3.78 -1.65
C ARG A 205 -14.56 -2.34 -1.16
N GLY A 206 -15.40 -2.14 -0.17
CA GLY A 206 -15.80 -0.83 0.35
C GLY A 206 -14.66 -0.08 1.02
N ILE A 207 -13.68 -0.76 1.63
CA ILE A 207 -12.50 -0.14 2.27
C ILE A 207 -11.36 0.19 1.29
N HIS A 208 -11.62 0.17 -0.02
CA HIS A 208 -10.60 0.50 -1.02
C HIS A 208 -9.96 1.88 -0.75
N SER A 209 -8.64 1.95 -0.88
CA SER A 209 -7.85 3.11 -0.45
C SER A 209 -8.09 4.38 -1.26
N CYS A 210 -8.64 4.28 -2.48
CA CYS A 210 -8.92 5.44 -3.32
C CYS A 210 -9.86 6.42 -2.61
N GLN A 211 -10.85 5.96 -1.85
CA GLN A 211 -11.80 6.88 -1.21
C GLN A 211 -11.13 7.82 -0.19
N GLN A 212 -10.13 7.34 0.54
CA GLN A 212 -9.35 8.16 1.47
C GLN A 212 -8.41 9.08 0.67
N TRP A 213 -7.79 8.55 -0.39
CA TRP A 213 -6.98 9.35 -1.30
C TRP A 213 -7.75 10.56 -1.86
N TRP A 214 -8.98 10.35 -2.34
CA TRP A 214 -9.85 11.44 -2.83
C TRP A 214 -10.36 12.34 -1.70
N ALA A 215 -10.52 11.83 -0.47
CA ALA A 215 -10.86 12.63 0.70
C ALA A 215 -9.72 13.55 1.18
N SER A 216 -8.48 13.25 0.81
CA SER A 216 -7.31 14.06 1.16
C SER A 216 -7.34 15.47 0.57
N LYS A 217 -8.10 15.68 -0.52
CA LYS A 217 -8.10 16.92 -1.32
C LYS A 217 -6.70 17.28 -1.87
N ARG A 218 -5.78 16.32 -1.95
CA ARG A 218 -4.38 16.51 -2.35
C ARG A 218 -4.00 15.57 -3.50
N PRO A 219 -3.90 16.04 -4.75
CA PRO A 219 -4.35 17.34 -5.27
C PRO A 219 -5.84 17.35 -5.66
N TRP A 220 -6.50 16.20 -5.68
CA TRP A 220 -7.86 16.07 -6.21
C TRP A 220 -8.87 15.72 -5.12
N TYR A 221 -10.14 16.00 -5.40
CA TYR A 221 -11.27 15.71 -4.52
C TYR A 221 -12.44 15.18 -5.34
N SER A 222 -13.05 14.08 -4.90
CA SER A 222 -14.22 13.49 -5.55
C SER A 222 -15.20 12.97 -4.49
N PRO A 223 -16.31 13.68 -4.23
CA PRO A 223 -17.33 13.18 -3.32
C PRO A 223 -17.96 11.88 -3.83
N ASP A 224 -18.07 11.70 -5.15
CA ASP A 224 -18.62 10.47 -5.73
C ASP A 224 -17.76 9.25 -5.41
N MET A 225 -16.43 9.38 -5.49
CA MET A 225 -15.52 8.29 -5.14
C MET A 225 -15.51 8.00 -3.63
N ILE A 226 -15.64 9.05 -2.81
CA ILE A 226 -15.77 8.92 -1.36
C ILE A 226 -17.05 8.15 -1.01
N LEU A 227 -18.20 8.61 -1.53
CA LEU A 227 -19.50 8.00 -1.28
C LEU A 227 -19.60 6.59 -1.85
N ARG A 228 -18.92 6.29 -2.95
CA ARG A 228 -18.88 4.92 -3.50
C ARG A 228 -18.33 3.92 -2.49
N GLY A 229 -17.19 4.22 -1.87
CA GLY A 229 -16.61 3.36 -0.82
C GLY A 229 -17.50 3.30 0.42
N LEU A 230 -17.93 4.47 0.92
CA LEU A 230 -18.76 4.57 2.12
C LEU A 230 -20.11 3.83 1.99
N ASN A 231 -20.75 3.86 0.82
CA ASN A 231 -22.00 3.12 0.58
C ASN A 231 -21.80 1.61 0.69
N GLU A 232 -20.67 1.07 0.19
CA GLU A 232 -20.36 -0.35 0.32
C GLU A 232 -20.09 -0.72 1.79
N VAL A 233 -19.37 0.13 2.53
CA VAL A 233 -19.12 -0.05 3.97
C VAL A 233 -20.42 0.02 4.79
N LEU A 234 -21.34 0.92 4.45
CA LEU A 234 -22.66 1.00 5.09
C LEU A 234 -23.46 -0.30 4.86
N MET A 235 -23.52 -0.76 3.62
CA MET A 235 -24.22 -2.00 3.28
C MET A 235 -23.58 -3.23 3.93
N ALA A 236 -22.24 -3.25 4.05
CA ALA A 236 -21.52 -4.27 4.81
C ALA A 236 -21.97 -4.29 6.27
N SER A 237 -22.08 -3.12 6.90
CA SER A 237 -22.46 -2.96 8.31
C SER A 237 -23.90 -3.43 8.57
N ILE A 238 -24.84 -3.06 7.69
CA ILE A 238 -26.23 -3.53 7.75
C ILE A 238 -26.30 -5.05 7.61
N ASN A 239 -25.56 -5.64 6.66
CA ASN A 239 -25.57 -7.08 6.46
C ASN A 239 -24.88 -7.82 7.62
N ALA A 240 -23.81 -7.26 8.19
CA ALA A 240 -23.18 -7.80 9.39
C ALA A 240 -24.19 -7.91 10.53
N LYS A 241 -24.91 -6.82 10.84
CA LYS A 241 -25.98 -6.83 11.85
C LYS A 241 -27.03 -7.90 11.57
N ARG A 242 -27.53 -7.98 10.32
CA ARG A 242 -28.56 -8.95 9.91
C ARG A 242 -28.09 -10.41 9.95
N SER A 243 -26.79 -10.64 9.92
CA SER A 243 -26.23 -11.99 9.99
C SER A 243 -26.21 -12.56 11.41
N ILE A 244 -26.35 -11.73 12.44
CA ILE A 244 -26.32 -12.19 13.83
C ILE A 244 -27.53 -13.08 14.14
N PRO A 245 -27.33 -14.28 14.72
CA PRO A 245 -28.42 -15.14 15.15
C PRO A 245 -29.28 -14.50 16.26
N ASP A 246 -30.59 -14.76 16.24
CA ASP A 246 -31.54 -14.25 17.25
C ASP A 246 -31.33 -14.86 18.64
N SER A 247 -30.49 -15.90 18.74
CA SER A 247 -30.09 -16.55 19.98
C SER A 247 -29.07 -15.75 20.81
N VAL A 248 -28.57 -14.61 20.31
CA VAL A 248 -27.56 -13.78 20.99
C VAL A 248 -28.00 -12.30 21.13
N PRO A 249 -29.05 -12.02 21.93
CA PRO A 249 -29.68 -10.70 22.01
C PRO A 249 -28.75 -9.59 22.51
N ASP A 250 -27.81 -9.90 23.41
CA ASP A 250 -26.84 -8.91 23.91
C ASP A 250 -25.95 -8.35 22.80
N ILE A 251 -25.62 -9.19 21.81
CA ILE A 251 -24.82 -8.78 20.65
C ILE A 251 -25.66 -7.95 19.69
N GLN A 252 -26.93 -8.30 19.49
CA GLN A 252 -27.85 -7.50 18.68
C GLN A 252 -27.97 -6.07 19.26
N ASN A 253 -28.13 -5.94 20.58
CA ASN A 253 -28.17 -4.65 21.26
C ASN A 253 -26.86 -3.87 21.11
N ALA A 254 -25.70 -4.53 21.28
CA ALA A 254 -24.41 -3.88 21.08
C ALA A 254 -24.23 -3.37 19.65
N MET A 255 -24.67 -4.14 18.65
CA MET A 255 -24.63 -3.72 17.25
C MET A 255 -25.59 -2.57 16.95
N GLU A 256 -26.73 -2.48 17.65
CA GLU A 256 -27.63 -1.33 17.54
C GLU A 256 -26.97 -0.05 18.00
N LEU A 257 -26.33 -0.07 19.17
CA LEU A 257 -25.60 1.10 19.68
C LEU A 257 -24.49 1.53 18.72
N ILE A 258 -23.71 0.58 18.18
CA ILE A 258 -22.68 0.89 17.18
C ILE A 258 -23.29 1.55 15.94
N MET A 259 -24.42 1.03 15.45
CA MET A 259 -25.10 1.57 14.26
C MET A 259 -25.76 2.94 14.52
N GLU A 260 -26.09 3.29 15.75
CA GLU A 260 -26.59 4.63 16.12
C GLU A 260 -25.48 5.69 16.09
N ASP A 261 -24.24 5.29 16.40
CA ASP A 261 -23.07 6.16 16.39
C ASP A 261 -22.40 6.29 15.00
N MET A 262 -22.82 5.46 14.03
CA MET A 262 -22.33 5.44 12.63
C MET A 262 -22.97 6.52 11.77
#